data_AF-A0A3D1MHP2-F1
#
_entry.id   AF-A0A3D1MHP2-F1
#
_cell.length_a   1.000
_cell.length_b   1.000
_cell.length_c   1.000
_cell.angle_alpha   90.00
_cell.angle_beta   90.00
_cell.angle_gamma   90.00
#
_symmetry.space_group_name_H-M   'P 1'
#
loop_
_entity.id
_entity.type
_entity.pdbx_description
1 polymer ?
#
loop_
_entity_poly.entity_id
_entity_poly.type
_entity_poly.pdbx_seq_one_letter_code
_entity_poly.pdbx_strand_id
1 'polypeptide(L)'
;MGVTELILPSKQEGTIGSYVVKLIDIGPYPRESQVIKQDDYQIQVVISQSVQDGASLSNVPVQPVQEDVKTQQISAVLKTTKGDITVELFPDRAPITVANFLKLAGENFYDGVKFHRVIPDFMIQTGDPNSKDDDWSDDGTGGPGYTFADEVSPADQLVKGTVAMANSGPNTNGSQFFIVTAESTPWLNGKHTIFGRVTEGIEVVEAILRVEKDAKDHPLKDVVIEDVVIK
;
A
#
# COMPACT_ATOMS: atom_id res chain seq x y z
N MET A 1 20.68 5.78 -12.88
CA MET A 1 19.47 6.57 -13.16
C MET A 1 18.62 5.87 -14.20
N GLY A 2 18.04 4.73 -13.81
CA GLY A 2 16.84 4.22 -14.46
C GLY A 2 15.63 5.00 -13.95
N VAL A 3 14.73 5.40 -14.84
CA VAL A 3 13.43 5.96 -14.46
C VAL A 3 12.38 4.98 -14.95
N THR A 4 11.62 4.39 -14.03
CA THR A 4 10.43 3.61 -14.38
C THR A 4 9.22 4.51 -14.21
N GLU A 5 8.51 4.76 -15.31
CA GLU A 5 7.25 5.50 -15.34
C GLU A 5 6.09 4.53 -15.26
N LEU A 6 5.29 4.64 -14.20
CA LEU A 6 4.03 3.93 -14.07
C LEU A 6 2.89 4.93 -14.18
N ILE A 7 2.04 4.78 -15.19
CA ILE A 7 0.90 5.67 -15.44
C ILE A 7 -0.33 5.05 -14.76
N LEU A 8 -0.72 5.56 -13.60
CA LEU A 8 -1.90 5.12 -12.88
C LEU A 8 -3.13 5.94 -13.31
N PRO A 9 -4.24 5.32 -13.72
CA PRO A 9 -5.47 6.05 -13.99
C PRO A 9 -5.99 6.71 -12.71
N SER A 10 -6.32 8.01 -12.77
CA SER A 10 -7.05 8.73 -11.72
C SER A 10 -8.51 8.84 -12.14
N LYS A 11 -9.42 8.29 -11.32
CA LYS A 11 -10.87 8.51 -11.45
C LYS A 11 -11.31 9.52 -10.38
N GLN A 12 -11.03 10.80 -10.60
CA GLN A 12 -11.79 11.85 -9.91
C GLN A 12 -13.05 12.13 -10.71
N GLU A 13 -14.20 12.30 -10.05
CA GLU A 13 -15.46 12.66 -10.71
C GLU A 13 -15.25 13.84 -11.68
N GLY A 14 -15.46 13.59 -12.97
CA GLY A 14 -15.37 14.60 -14.01
C GLY A 14 -13.98 14.82 -14.66
N THR A 15 -12.92 14.12 -14.25
CA THR A 15 -11.59 14.24 -14.90
C THR A 15 -10.93 12.87 -15.08
N ILE A 16 -10.66 12.46 -16.32
CA ILE A 16 -9.76 11.35 -16.62
C ILE A 16 -8.33 11.90 -16.51
N GLY A 17 -7.71 11.77 -15.33
CA GLY A 17 -6.30 12.09 -15.12
C GLY A 17 -5.45 10.83 -15.12
N SER A 18 -4.14 10.97 -15.22
CA SER A 18 -3.24 9.86 -14.84
C SER A 18 -2.12 10.35 -13.93
N TYR A 19 -1.79 9.58 -12.90
CA TYR A 19 -0.61 9.80 -12.08
C TYR A 19 0.57 9.12 -12.77
N VAL A 20 1.58 9.87 -13.16
CA VAL A 20 2.88 9.28 -13.50
C VAL A 20 3.62 9.12 -12.18
N VAL A 21 3.77 7.88 -11.73
CA VAL A 21 4.67 7.48 -10.65
C VAL A 21 6.02 7.24 -11.30
N LYS A 22 6.95 8.18 -11.17
CA LYS A 22 8.34 7.97 -11.53
C LYS A 22 9.06 7.38 -10.35
N LEU A 23 9.54 6.15 -10.50
CA LEU A 23 10.55 5.60 -9.62
C LEU A 23 11.90 6.08 -10.14
N ILE A 24 12.49 7.06 -9.46
CA ILE A 24 13.81 7.57 -9.81
C ILE A 24 14.84 6.86 -8.96
N ASP A 25 15.69 6.05 -9.60
CA ASP A 25 16.93 5.56 -9.03
C ASP A 25 17.90 6.75 -8.89
N ILE A 26 18.02 7.29 -7.67
CA ILE A 26 18.94 8.40 -7.36
C ILE A 26 20.31 7.91 -6.84
N GLY A 27 20.61 6.61 -7.02
CA GLY A 27 21.89 6.02 -6.65
C GLY A 27 22.00 5.66 -5.16
N PRO A 28 23.20 5.24 -4.73
CA PRO A 28 23.43 4.76 -3.37
C PRO A 28 23.33 5.89 -2.34
N TYR A 29 22.81 5.58 -1.15
CA TYR A 29 22.90 6.46 0.01
C TYR A 29 24.38 6.81 0.27
N PRO A 30 24.74 8.07 0.56
CA PRO A 30 26.10 8.38 0.95
C PRO A 30 26.39 7.72 2.30
N ARG A 31 27.26 6.70 2.33
CA ARG A 31 27.91 6.27 3.57
C ARG A 31 29.41 6.18 3.39
N GLU A 32 30.11 6.71 4.39
CA GLU A 32 31.54 6.54 4.55
C GLU A 32 31.92 5.05 4.48
N SER A 33 32.82 4.76 3.54
CA SER A 33 33.65 3.56 3.42
C SER A 33 32.96 2.16 3.39
N GLN A 34 32.75 1.71 2.15
CA GLN A 34 33.04 0.40 1.56
C GLN A 34 32.03 -0.78 1.67
N VAL A 35 31.84 -1.38 0.47
CA VAL A 35 31.02 -2.52 0.02
C VAL A 35 29.57 -2.18 -0.34
N ILE A 36 29.31 -1.98 -1.64
CA ILE A 36 27.99 -1.71 -2.22
C ILE A 36 27.14 -2.99 -2.18
N LYS A 37 25.98 -2.95 -1.53
CA LYS A 37 24.94 -4.00 -1.60
C LYS A 37 23.74 -3.50 -2.39
N GLN A 38 22.92 -4.43 -2.87
CA GLN A 38 21.68 -4.13 -3.60
C GLN A 38 20.69 -3.26 -2.78
N ASP A 39 20.93 -3.11 -1.47
CA ASP A 39 20.13 -2.37 -0.49
C ASP A 39 20.51 -0.88 -0.33
N ASP A 40 21.47 -0.36 -1.10
CA ASP A 40 21.93 1.02 -0.92
C ASP A 40 21.13 2.07 -1.72
N TYR A 41 20.18 1.67 -2.57
CA TYR A 41 19.52 2.58 -3.52
C TYR A 41 18.40 3.40 -2.88
N GLN A 42 18.35 4.69 -3.22
CA GLN A 42 17.21 5.56 -2.93
C GLN A 42 16.23 5.55 -4.11
N ILE A 43 14.93 5.39 -3.83
CA ILE A 43 13.84 5.51 -4.80
C ILE A 43 13.05 6.77 -4.45
N GLN A 44 13.10 7.79 -5.32
CA GLN A 44 12.19 8.91 -5.22
C GLN A 44 10.91 8.58 -5.98
N VAL A 45 9.77 8.61 -5.29
CA VAL A 45 8.45 8.51 -5.90
C VAL A 45 8.01 9.91 -6.31
N VAL A 46 8.11 10.23 -7.60
CA VAL A 46 7.54 11.49 -8.13
C VAL A 46 6.18 11.16 -8.71
N ILE A 47 5.13 11.69 -8.10
CA ILE A 47 3.76 11.60 -8.60
C ILE A 47 3.45 12.90 -9.34
N SER A 48 3.18 12.83 -10.65
CA SER A 48 2.71 13.99 -11.43
C SER A 48 1.42 13.66 -12.16
N GLN A 49 0.39 14.50 -12.00
CA GLN A 49 -0.88 14.38 -12.71
C GLN A 49 -0.69 14.86 -14.15
N SER A 50 -0.99 14.02 -15.14
CA SER A 50 -1.16 14.47 -16.52
C SER A 50 -2.63 14.71 -16.81
N VAL A 51 -2.92 15.92 -17.31
CA VAL A 51 -4.22 16.30 -17.86
C VAL A 51 -4.07 16.17 -19.38
N GLN A 52 -4.97 15.43 -20.04
CA GLN A 52 -4.93 15.32 -21.50
C GLN A 52 -5.30 16.67 -22.13
N ASP A 53 -4.27 17.44 -22.48
CA ASP A 53 -4.32 18.36 -23.62
C ASP A 53 -2.95 18.34 -24.35
N GLY A 54 -2.82 17.35 -25.24
CA GLY A 54 -2.07 17.48 -26.49
C GLY A 54 -0.54 17.68 -26.52
N ALA A 55 0.22 17.66 -25.42
CA ALA A 55 1.67 17.87 -25.46
C ALA A 55 2.50 16.57 -25.40
N SER A 56 3.35 16.38 -26.43
CA SER A 56 4.32 15.27 -26.56
C SER A 56 5.40 15.29 -25.45
N LEU A 57 5.77 14.11 -24.94
CA LEU A 57 6.73 13.89 -23.85
C LEU A 57 8.21 13.87 -24.26
N SER A 58 8.57 14.30 -25.48
CA SER A 58 9.97 14.36 -25.91
C SER A 58 10.58 15.73 -25.60
N ASN A 59 11.45 15.79 -24.58
CA ASN A 59 12.34 16.91 -24.18
C ASN A 59 11.97 17.70 -22.93
N VAL A 60 11.87 17.03 -21.78
CA VAL A 60 12.11 17.72 -20.49
C VAL A 60 13.60 17.56 -20.15
N PRO A 61 14.39 18.65 -20.12
CA PRO A 61 15.77 18.59 -19.65
C PRO A 61 15.78 18.14 -18.18
N VAL A 62 16.59 17.11 -17.87
CA VAL A 62 16.85 16.70 -16.48
C VAL A 62 17.68 17.81 -15.84
N GLN A 63 17.01 18.75 -15.18
CA GLN A 63 17.63 19.72 -14.29
C GLN A 63 17.92 19.02 -12.94
N PRO A 64 19.05 19.31 -12.28
CA PRO A 64 19.30 18.81 -10.93
C PRO A 64 18.21 19.33 -9.99
N VAL A 65 17.49 18.41 -9.35
CA VAL A 65 16.36 18.71 -8.48
C VAL A 65 16.90 19.42 -7.24
N GLN A 66 16.59 20.71 -7.09
CA GLN A 66 16.79 21.43 -5.84
C GLN A 66 15.81 20.90 -4.79
N GLU A 67 16.34 20.62 -3.60
CA GLU A 67 15.59 20.28 -2.39
C GLU A 67 14.52 21.33 -2.11
N ASP A 68 13.26 21.04 -2.47
CA ASP A 68 12.03 21.66 -1.93
C ASP A 68 10.77 21.00 -2.55
N VAL A 69 10.81 19.69 -2.83
CA VAL A 69 9.58 18.96 -3.18
C VAL A 69 8.83 18.73 -1.87
N LYS A 70 7.85 19.59 -1.56
CA LYS A 70 6.81 19.27 -0.57
C LYS A 70 6.29 17.89 -0.94
N THR A 71 6.53 16.88 -0.10
CA THR A 71 5.97 15.55 -0.28
C THR A 71 4.46 15.73 -0.35
N GLN A 72 3.89 15.59 -1.55
CA GLN A 72 2.45 15.71 -1.73
C GLN A 72 1.84 14.59 -0.87
N GLN A 73 0.92 14.92 0.03
CA GLN A 73 0.23 13.90 0.83
C GLN A 73 -0.51 12.98 -0.14
N ILE A 74 -0.08 11.72 -0.20
CA ILE A 74 -0.71 10.70 -1.05
C ILE A 74 -1.71 9.97 -0.19
N SER A 75 -2.94 9.80 -0.70
CA SER A 75 -3.94 8.97 -0.04
C SER A 75 -4.58 8.01 -1.02
N ALA A 76 -5.15 6.93 -0.48
CA ALA A 76 -5.94 5.97 -1.22
C ALA A 76 -7.28 5.77 -0.53
N VAL A 77 -8.34 5.62 -1.32
CA VAL A 77 -9.66 5.24 -0.82
C VAL A 77 -9.91 3.79 -1.20
N LEU A 78 -10.01 2.92 -0.20
CA LEU A 78 -10.50 1.56 -0.37
C LEU A 78 -12.03 1.63 -0.42
N LYS A 79 -12.61 1.44 -1.60
CA LYS A 79 -14.06 1.29 -1.74
C LYS A 79 -14.42 -0.12 -1.36
N THR A 80 -15.23 -0.30 -0.32
CA THR A 80 -15.61 -1.63 0.15
C THR A 80 -17.13 -1.78 0.16
N THR A 81 -17.59 -3.03 0.13
CA THR A 81 -19.00 -3.40 0.36
C THR A 81 -19.59 -2.92 1.70
N LYS A 82 -18.76 -2.40 2.63
CA LYS A 82 -19.19 -1.82 3.91
C LYS A 82 -19.07 -0.30 3.98
N GLY A 83 -18.56 0.34 2.94
CA GLY A 83 -18.27 1.77 2.89
C GLY A 83 -16.82 2.05 2.49
N ASP A 84 -16.48 3.33 2.41
CA ASP A 84 -15.16 3.79 1.99
C ASP A 84 -14.22 3.91 3.21
N ILE A 85 -12.96 3.51 3.03
CA ILE A 85 -11.88 3.71 4.01
C ILE A 85 -10.79 4.57 3.36
N THR A 86 -10.52 5.76 3.88
CA THR A 86 -9.44 6.63 3.39
C THR A 86 -8.17 6.33 4.18
N VAL A 87 -7.07 6.07 3.46
CA VAL A 87 -5.74 5.78 4.00
C VAL A 87 -4.76 6.83 3.53
N GLU A 88 -4.09 7.51 4.45
CA GLU A 88 -2.87 8.29 4.17
C GLU A 88 -1.68 7.34 4.05
N LEU A 89 -0.88 7.50 2.99
CA LEU A 89 0.29 6.68 2.71
C LEU A 89 1.57 7.38 3.14
N PHE A 90 2.58 6.62 3.54
CA PHE A 90 3.85 7.14 4.07
C PHE A 90 5.05 6.84 3.16
N PRO A 91 5.17 7.51 1.99
CA PRO A 91 6.26 7.25 1.03
C PRO A 91 7.65 7.57 1.60
N ASP A 92 7.77 8.53 2.51
CA ASP A 92 9.05 8.88 3.15
C ASP A 92 9.52 7.80 4.15
N ARG A 93 8.59 6.96 4.60
CA ARG A 93 8.82 5.94 5.62
C ARG A 93 8.97 4.54 5.03
N ALA A 94 8.12 4.21 4.07
CA ALA A 94 8.07 2.90 3.42
C ALA A 94 7.95 3.05 1.90
N PRO A 95 8.96 3.66 1.23
CA PRO A 95 8.89 3.99 -0.20
C PRO A 95 8.64 2.77 -1.10
N ILE A 96 9.27 1.62 -0.80
CA ILE A 96 9.11 0.40 -1.61
C ILE A 96 7.69 -0.14 -1.44
N THR A 97 7.19 -0.17 -0.21
CA THR A 97 5.86 -0.68 0.11
C THR A 97 4.76 0.19 -0.50
N VAL A 98 4.89 1.52 -0.39
CA VAL A 98 3.94 2.47 -0.99
C VAL A 98 3.97 2.36 -2.51
N ALA A 99 5.15 2.28 -3.14
CA ALA A 99 5.25 2.09 -4.59
C ALA A 99 4.59 0.78 -5.04
N ASN A 100 4.78 -0.31 -4.29
CA ASN A 100 4.13 -1.59 -4.56
C ASN A 100 2.61 -1.50 -4.44
N PHE A 101 2.10 -0.91 -3.35
CA PHE A 101 0.66 -0.73 -3.16
C PHE A 101 0.02 0.11 -4.27
N LEU A 102 0.65 1.23 -4.64
CA LEU A 102 0.18 2.11 -5.72
C LEU A 102 0.17 1.38 -7.07
N LYS A 103 1.21 0.59 -7.36
CA LYS A 103 1.27 -0.23 -8.57
C LYS A 103 0.12 -1.23 -8.64
N LEU A 104 -0.06 -2.02 -7.59
CA LEU A 104 -1.10 -3.04 -7.52
C LEU A 104 -2.50 -2.41 -7.59
N ALA A 105 -2.73 -1.30 -6.89
CA ALA A 105 -3.98 -0.55 -6.97
C ALA A 105 -4.30 -0.10 -8.40
N GLY A 106 -3.33 0.50 -9.10
CA GLY A 106 -3.55 0.95 -10.48
C GLY A 106 -3.61 -0.15 -11.55
N GLU A 107 -3.19 -1.36 -11.21
CA GLU A 107 -3.41 -2.58 -12.01
C GLU A 107 -4.75 -3.26 -11.68
N ASN A 108 -5.60 -2.63 -10.84
CA ASN A 108 -6.85 -3.19 -10.32
C ASN A 108 -6.64 -4.53 -9.59
N PHE A 109 -5.45 -4.73 -9.02
CA PHE A 109 -5.10 -5.99 -8.35
C PHE A 109 -5.99 -6.25 -7.14
N TYR A 110 -6.38 -5.20 -6.42
CA TYR A 110 -7.20 -5.30 -5.21
C TYR A 110 -8.71 -5.42 -5.48
N ASP A 111 -9.17 -5.19 -6.71
CA ASP A 111 -10.58 -5.32 -7.07
C ASP A 111 -11.05 -6.77 -6.89
N GLY A 112 -12.11 -6.95 -6.12
CA GLY A 112 -12.67 -8.26 -5.78
C GLY A 112 -11.96 -8.97 -4.62
N VAL A 113 -10.87 -8.42 -4.07
CA VAL A 113 -10.17 -9.05 -2.94
C VAL A 113 -11.02 -8.97 -1.67
N LYS A 114 -11.13 -10.08 -0.94
CA LYS A 114 -11.88 -10.16 0.31
C LYS A 114 -11.02 -9.75 1.51
N PHE A 115 -11.70 -9.30 2.57
CA PHE A 115 -11.13 -9.31 3.91
C PHE A 115 -11.20 -10.75 4.45
N HIS A 116 -10.22 -11.57 4.08
CA HIS A 116 -10.24 -13.01 4.35
C HIS A 116 -10.05 -13.36 5.83
N ARG A 117 -9.59 -12.42 6.66
CA ARG A 117 -9.36 -12.68 8.09
C ARG A 117 -9.66 -11.45 8.95
N VAL A 118 -10.55 -11.62 9.94
CA VAL A 118 -10.96 -10.54 10.86
C VAL A 118 -10.90 -11.02 12.31
N ILE A 119 -10.08 -10.36 13.14
CA ILE A 119 -9.83 -10.76 14.53
C ILE A 119 -10.15 -9.58 15.45
N PRO A 120 -11.24 -9.66 16.25
CA PRO A 120 -11.60 -8.65 17.24
C PRO A 120 -10.42 -8.30 18.15
N ASP A 121 -10.30 -7.01 18.47
CA ASP A 121 -9.20 -6.46 19.28
C ASP A 121 -7.80 -6.78 18.73
N PHE A 122 -7.71 -6.99 17.42
CA PHE A 122 -6.44 -7.19 16.74
C PHE A 122 -6.40 -6.44 15.41
N MET A 123 -7.03 -6.97 14.35
CA MET A 123 -6.92 -6.43 13.00
C MET A 123 -7.97 -6.99 12.04
N ILE A 124 -8.09 -6.34 10.88
CA ILE A 124 -8.71 -6.88 9.67
C ILE A 124 -7.66 -7.01 8.57
N GLN A 125 -7.54 -8.17 7.93
CA GLN A 125 -6.51 -8.49 6.93
C GLN A 125 -7.14 -8.76 5.56
N THR A 126 -6.46 -8.27 4.52
CA THR A 126 -6.89 -8.32 3.12
C THR A 126 -5.67 -8.29 2.18
N GLY A 127 -5.89 -8.12 0.87
CA GLY A 127 -4.84 -8.01 -0.14
C GLY A 127 -4.37 -9.35 -0.73
N ASP A 128 -5.07 -10.45 -0.46
CA ASP A 128 -4.78 -11.76 -1.05
C ASP A 128 -5.57 -11.96 -2.36
N PRO A 129 -4.92 -12.14 -3.52
CA PRO A 129 -5.62 -12.44 -4.78
C PRO A 129 -6.38 -13.77 -4.80
N ASN A 130 -6.00 -14.76 -4.00
CA ASN A 130 -6.71 -16.04 -3.95
C ASN A 130 -8.14 -15.87 -3.42
N SER A 131 -8.31 -14.94 -2.48
CA SER A 131 -9.62 -14.61 -1.88
C SER A 131 -10.65 -14.01 -2.83
N LYS A 132 -10.37 -13.89 -4.13
CA LYS A 132 -11.32 -13.38 -5.12
C LYS A 132 -12.37 -14.41 -5.52
N ASP A 133 -12.12 -15.69 -5.31
CA ASP A 133 -13.06 -16.75 -5.62
C ASP A 133 -13.76 -17.29 -4.35
N ASP A 134 -14.55 -18.34 -4.50
CA ASP A 134 -15.32 -18.95 -3.41
C ASP A 134 -14.56 -20.10 -2.70
N ASP A 135 -13.31 -20.38 -3.08
CA ASP A 135 -12.45 -21.39 -2.47
C ASP A 135 -11.57 -20.79 -1.35
N TRP A 136 -12.05 -20.91 -0.12
CA TRP A 136 -11.35 -20.41 1.07
C TRP A 136 -10.16 -21.27 1.52
N SER A 137 -9.79 -22.33 0.77
CA SER A 137 -8.78 -23.29 1.22
C SER A 137 -7.35 -22.77 1.15
N ASP A 138 -7.09 -21.78 0.29
CA ASP A 138 -5.77 -21.16 0.08
C ASP A 138 -5.75 -19.64 0.35
N ASP A 139 -6.82 -19.10 0.93
CA ASP A 139 -6.88 -17.75 1.48
C ASP A 139 -5.80 -17.52 2.54
N GLY A 140 -5.20 -16.33 2.48
CA GLY A 140 -4.04 -15.92 3.25
C GLY A 140 -2.69 -16.36 2.66
N THR A 141 -2.66 -17.12 1.55
CA THR A 141 -1.41 -17.66 0.98
C THR A 141 -1.01 -17.07 -0.36
N GLY A 142 -1.89 -16.32 -1.02
CA GLY A 142 -1.59 -15.70 -2.30
C GLY A 142 -0.78 -14.40 -2.18
N GLY A 143 -0.35 -13.89 -3.34
CA GLY A 143 0.46 -12.69 -3.44
C GLY A 143 0.66 -12.24 -4.90
N PRO A 144 1.44 -11.18 -5.14
CA PRO A 144 1.61 -10.59 -6.46
C PRO A 144 2.60 -11.36 -7.36
N GLY A 145 3.02 -12.56 -6.95
CA GLY A 145 4.04 -13.38 -7.63
C GLY A 145 5.49 -13.05 -7.27
N TYR A 146 5.71 -12.14 -6.32
CA TYR A 146 7.03 -11.76 -5.80
C TYR A 146 6.94 -11.33 -4.34
N THR A 147 8.11 -11.23 -3.68
CA THR A 147 8.25 -10.70 -2.31
C THR A 147 9.33 -9.62 -2.24
N PHE A 148 9.25 -8.75 -1.22
CA PHE A 148 10.25 -7.69 -0.99
C PHE A 148 10.54 -7.48 0.52
N ALA A 149 11.61 -6.71 0.78
CA ALA A 149 12.16 -6.48 2.11
C ALA A 149 11.22 -5.69 3.05
N ASP A 150 11.46 -5.81 4.35
CA ASP A 150 10.78 -5.01 5.36
C ASP A 150 11.35 -3.58 5.45
N GLU A 151 10.48 -2.59 5.67
CA GLU A 151 10.85 -1.19 5.93
C GLU A 151 10.40 -0.81 7.35
N VAL A 152 11.03 -1.47 8.33
CA VAL A 152 10.67 -1.38 9.76
C VAL A 152 11.67 -0.55 10.56
N SER A 153 11.19 0.08 11.63
CA SER A 153 12.01 0.74 12.64
C SER A 153 11.71 0.22 14.05
N PRO A 154 12.70 0.17 14.96
CA PRO A 154 12.47 -0.22 16.36
C PRO A 154 11.48 0.69 17.11
N ALA A 155 11.24 1.91 16.60
CA ALA A 155 10.28 2.86 17.18
C ALA A 155 8.83 2.61 16.71
N ASP A 156 8.61 1.62 15.85
CA ASP A 156 7.32 1.37 15.25
C ASP A 156 6.30 0.90 16.26
N GLN A 157 5.13 1.52 16.22
CA GLN A 157 3.99 1.18 17.06
C GLN A 157 2.79 0.92 16.16
N LEU A 158 2.31 -0.31 16.18
CA LEU A 158 1.09 -0.70 15.50
C LEU A 158 -0.08 -0.51 16.46
N VAL A 159 -0.81 0.58 16.25
CA VAL A 159 -1.97 1.01 17.05
C VAL A 159 -3.20 1.11 16.16
N LYS A 160 -4.38 1.31 16.75
CA LYS A 160 -5.64 1.39 16.02
C LYS A 160 -5.56 2.35 14.83
N GLY A 161 -5.97 1.88 13.65
CA GLY A 161 -5.94 2.61 12.39
C GLY A 161 -4.62 2.55 11.63
N THR A 162 -3.55 1.95 12.19
CA THR A 162 -2.31 1.69 11.43
C THR A 162 -2.57 0.71 10.29
N VAL A 163 -2.03 1.01 9.11
CA VAL A 163 -2.02 0.10 7.95
C VAL A 163 -0.62 -0.46 7.77
N ALA A 164 -0.49 -1.79 7.81
CA ALA A 164 0.79 -2.47 7.76
C ALA A 164 0.76 -3.74 6.91
N MET A 165 1.93 -4.14 6.38
CA MET A 165 2.06 -5.33 5.56
C MET A 165 1.90 -6.62 6.37
N ALA A 166 1.10 -7.55 5.86
CA ALA A 166 1.15 -8.94 6.30
C ALA A 166 2.36 -9.62 5.63
N ASN A 167 3.07 -10.46 6.39
CA ASN A 167 4.21 -11.22 5.91
C ASN A 167 4.27 -12.60 6.59
N SER A 168 5.03 -13.52 5.98
CA SER A 168 5.24 -14.89 6.48
C SER A 168 6.56 -15.04 7.24
N GLY A 169 7.13 -13.91 7.68
CA GLY A 169 8.47 -13.79 8.24
C GLY A 169 9.24 -12.61 7.64
N PRO A 170 10.47 -12.35 8.13
CA PRO A 170 11.25 -11.19 7.69
C PRO A 170 11.46 -11.17 6.18
N ASN A 171 11.29 -9.99 5.58
CA ASN A 171 11.51 -9.70 4.15
C ASN A 171 10.64 -10.53 3.19
N THR A 172 9.39 -10.80 3.59
CA THR A 172 8.41 -11.54 2.77
C THR A 172 7.15 -10.73 2.48
N ASN A 173 7.26 -9.40 2.40
CA ASN A 173 6.14 -8.55 2.03
C ASN A 173 5.69 -8.85 0.60
N GLY A 174 4.37 -8.89 0.38
CA GLY A 174 3.75 -9.14 -0.92
C GLY A 174 2.66 -8.12 -1.20
N SER A 175 1.41 -8.59 -1.38
CA SER A 175 0.24 -7.73 -1.62
C SER A 175 -0.67 -7.60 -0.40
N GLN A 176 -0.55 -8.52 0.55
CA GLN A 176 -1.42 -8.59 1.71
C GLN A 176 -1.07 -7.53 2.75
N PHE A 177 -2.09 -6.91 3.33
CA PHE A 177 -1.95 -5.91 4.38
C PHE A 177 -3.09 -6.05 5.39
N PHE A 178 -2.93 -5.42 6.55
CA PHE A 178 -3.94 -5.38 7.58
C PHE A 178 -4.11 -3.96 8.14
N ILE A 179 -5.31 -3.70 8.65
CA ILE A 179 -5.63 -2.49 9.42
C ILE A 179 -5.79 -2.91 10.88
N VAL A 180 -4.99 -2.31 11.76
CA VAL A 180 -5.01 -2.59 13.19
C VAL A 180 -6.30 -2.03 13.81
N THR A 181 -6.96 -2.85 14.63
CA THR A 181 -8.17 -2.44 15.36
C THR A 181 -7.95 -2.39 16.88
N ALA A 182 -6.89 -3.02 17.38
CA ALA A 182 -6.49 -2.95 18.78
C ALA A 182 -5.87 -1.59 19.12
N GLU A 183 -6.05 -1.13 20.36
CA GLU A 183 -5.39 0.09 20.85
C GLU A 183 -3.85 -0.02 20.83
N SER A 184 -3.31 -1.23 20.99
CA SER A 184 -1.87 -1.48 20.92
C SER A 184 -1.55 -2.94 20.58
N THR A 185 -0.55 -3.16 19.72
CA THR A 185 -0.07 -4.50 19.34
C THR A 185 1.46 -4.63 19.47
N PRO A 186 2.04 -4.48 20.69
CA PRO A 186 3.49 -4.42 20.88
C PRO A 186 4.25 -5.68 20.42
N TRP A 187 3.58 -6.83 20.31
CA TRP A 187 4.17 -8.06 19.78
C TRP A 187 4.46 -8.01 18.27
N LEU A 188 3.92 -7.03 17.55
CA LEU A 188 4.17 -6.77 16.13
C LEU A 188 5.25 -5.71 15.86
N ASN A 189 5.67 -4.96 16.88
CA ASN A 189 6.63 -3.86 16.71
C ASN A 189 7.94 -4.36 16.06
N GLY A 190 8.37 -3.65 15.02
CA GLY A 190 9.57 -3.98 14.25
C GLY A 190 9.46 -5.24 13.38
N LYS A 191 8.26 -5.80 13.17
CA LYS A 191 8.04 -7.02 12.37
C LYS A 191 7.23 -6.80 11.09
N HIS A 192 6.47 -5.71 11.03
CA HIS A 192 5.56 -5.43 9.92
C HIS A 192 5.77 -3.99 9.44
N THR A 193 5.98 -3.83 8.13
CA THR A 193 6.17 -2.52 7.51
C THR A 193 4.89 -1.69 7.64
N ILE A 194 4.96 -0.58 8.38
CA ILE A 194 3.88 0.41 8.45
C ILE A 194 4.03 1.35 7.26
N PHE A 195 3.04 1.32 6.36
CA PHE A 195 3.06 2.14 5.13
C PHE A 195 1.90 3.13 5.02
N GLY A 196 0.99 3.15 6.00
CA GLY A 196 -0.07 4.15 6.05
C GLY A 196 -0.87 4.15 7.35
N ARG A 197 -1.89 5.01 7.38
CA ARG A 197 -2.90 5.06 8.44
C ARG A 197 -4.27 5.41 7.89
N VAL A 198 -5.31 4.90 8.52
CA VAL A 198 -6.70 5.32 8.24
C VAL A 198 -6.89 6.76 8.73
N THR A 199 -7.41 7.62 7.86
CA THR A 199 -7.75 9.02 8.17
C THR A 199 -9.26 9.26 8.19
N GLU A 200 -10.04 8.46 7.44
CA GLU A 200 -11.50 8.49 7.41
C GLU A 200 -12.06 7.06 7.26
N GLY A 201 -13.25 6.78 7.78
CA GLY A 201 -13.87 5.46 7.67
C GLY A 201 -13.40 4.45 8.73
N ILE A 202 -12.95 4.92 9.91
CA ILE A 202 -12.59 4.01 11.00
C ILE A 202 -13.80 3.21 11.51
N GLU A 203 -14.99 3.79 11.44
CA GLU A 203 -16.26 3.13 11.71
C GLU A 203 -16.58 2.02 10.71
N VAL A 204 -16.12 2.17 9.45
CA VAL A 204 -16.22 1.11 8.42
C VAL A 204 -15.28 -0.04 8.77
N VAL A 205 -14.03 0.25 9.15
CA VAL A 205 -13.07 -0.75 9.66
C VAL A 205 -13.68 -1.53 10.84
N GLU A 206 -14.31 -0.84 11.79
CA GLU A 206 -14.99 -1.49 12.92
C GLU A 206 -16.23 -2.28 12.49
N ALA A 207 -16.97 -1.84 11.47
CA ALA A 207 -18.10 -2.59 10.93
C ALA A 207 -17.64 -3.89 10.26
N ILE A 208 -16.51 -3.87 9.56
CA ILE A 208 -15.87 -5.06 8.99
C ILE A 208 -15.41 -6.00 10.11
N LEU A 209 -14.77 -5.48 11.17
CA LEU A 209 -14.32 -6.29 12.31
C LEU A 209 -15.44 -7.07 12.99
N ARG A 210 -16.66 -6.51 13.03
CA ARG A 210 -17.83 -7.07 13.74
C ARG A 210 -18.66 -8.04 12.91
N VAL A 211 -18.29 -8.32 11.66
CA VAL A 211 -19.02 -9.32 10.87
C VAL A 211 -18.94 -10.70 11.54
N GLU A 212 -19.98 -11.50 11.37
CA GLU A 212 -19.94 -12.89 11.79
C GLU A 212 -18.83 -13.61 11.03
N LYS A 213 -18.08 -14.45 11.75
CA LYS A 213 -16.93 -15.18 11.23
C LYS A 213 -16.93 -16.62 11.73
N ASP A 214 -16.24 -17.49 11.02
CA ASP A 214 -16.05 -18.87 11.42
C ASP A 214 -14.91 -19.03 12.47
N ALA A 215 -14.58 -20.28 12.78
CA ALA A 215 -13.52 -20.61 13.74
C ALA A 215 -12.09 -20.32 13.24
N LYS A 216 -11.91 -20.05 11.94
CA LYS A 216 -10.64 -19.66 11.30
C LYS A 216 -10.53 -18.14 11.11
N ASP A 217 -11.46 -17.39 11.69
CA ASP A 217 -11.57 -15.93 11.57
C ASP A 217 -11.99 -15.44 10.18
N HIS A 218 -12.55 -16.32 9.34
CA HIS A 218 -13.07 -15.96 8.02
C HIS A 218 -14.50 -15.39 8.14
N PRO A 219 -14.80 -14.22 7.56
CA PRO A 219 -16.16 -13.71 7.51
C PRO A 219 -17.14 -14.71 6.85
N LEU A 220 -18.31 -14.91 7.46
CA LEU A 220 -19.38 -15.75 6.89
C LEU A 220 -20.10 -15.09 5.72
N LYS A 221 -19.97 -13.76 5.61
CA LYS A 221 -20.44 -12.96 4.48
C LYS A 221 -19.27 -12.15 3.98
N ASP A 222 -19.04 -12.26 2.69
CA ASP A 222 -17.93 -11.59 2.03
C ASP A 222 -17.97 -10.09 2.28
N VAL A 223 -16.81 -9.57 2.64
CA VAL A 223 -16.51 -8.15 2.64
C VAL A 223 -15.41 -7.96 1.62
N VAL A 224 -15.70 -7.20 0.57
CA VAL A 224 -14.86 -7.09 -0.62
C VAL A 224 -14.37 -5.66 -0.82
N ILE A 225 -13.14 -5.51 -1.30
CA ILE A 225 -12.63 -4.27 -1.91
C ILE A 225 -13.14 -4.22 -3.35
N GLU A 226 -14.00 -3.25 -3.65
CA GLU A 226 -14.61 -3.06 -4.97
C GLU A 226 -13.71 -2.27 -5.91
N ASP A 227 -12.94 -1.31 -5.38
CA ASP A 227 -12.01 -0.44 -6.11
C ASP A 227 -11.01 0.19 -5.13
N VAL A 228 -9.85 0.62 -5.62
CA VAL A 228 -8.87 1.42 -4.87
C VAL A 228 -8.57 2.70 -5.64
N VAL A 229 -9.04 3.84 -5.11
CA VAL A 229 -8.88 5.15 -5.77
C VAL A 229 -7.72 5.91 -5.15
N ILE A 230 -6.69 6.21 -5.94
CA ILE A 230 -5.57 7.08 -5.53
C ILE A 230 -5.99 8.56 -5.63
N LYS A 231 -5.67 9.35 -4.60
CA LYS A 231 -5.98 10.78 -4.48
C LYS A 231 -4.70 11.62 -4.45
#